data_AF-A0A957JXJ5-F1
#
_entry.id   AF-A0A957JXJ5-F1
#
_cell.length_a   1.000
_cell.length_b   1.000
_cell.length_c   1.000
_cell.angle_alpha   90.00
_cell.angle_beta   90.00
_cell.angle_gamma   90.00
#
_symmetry.space_group_name_H-M   'P 1'
#
loop_
_entity.id
_entity.type
_entity.pdbx_description
1 polymer ?
#
loop_
_entity_poly.entity_id
_entity_poly.type
_entity_poly.pdbx_seq_one_letter_code
_entity_poly.pdbx_strand_id
1 'polypeptide(L)'
;DFCIIGEPSGADALTLGYKGRVLLDYRLRQPAGHSAGPLTGAPEIGVRFWHQIQSYADNFNEGHEKLFDQLLPSLRQIHSSSDGLTDEVVLTIGLRLPPDFQPEPFLTQARRWAEPAELTAYAYEPAYAGDRQNQLVRAFAAAWREQGLRPRYKLKTGTADMNVVAQIWDCPIVAYGPGDSQLDHTPDEHLPLAEYHAAIQQLVRVLPKLRG
;
A
#
# COMPACT_ATOMS: atom_id res chain seq x y z
N ASP A 1 16.91 19.33 -2.86
CA ASP A 1 18.12 18.51 -2.70
C ASP A 1 17.87 17.15 -2.06
N PHE A 2 17.13 17.04 -0.95
CA PHE A 2 16.83 15.75 -0.30
C PHE A 2 15.41 15.75 0.30
N CYS A 3 14.82 14.57 0.48
CA CYS A 3 13.53 14.41 1.15
C CYS A 3 13.57 13.30 2.22
N ILE A 4 13.11 13.60 3.44
CA ILE A 4 12.87 12.61 4.50
C ILE A 4 11.37 12.61 4.81
N ILE A 5 10.70 11.49 4.57
CA ILE A 5 9.29 11.28 4.88
C ILE A 5 9.16 10.81 6.33
N GLY A 6 8.31 11.47 7.12
CA GLY A 6 8.11 11.19 8.54
C GLY A 6 7.17 10.01 8.77
N GLU A 7 7.70 8.79 8.71
CA GLU A 7 6.95 7.54 8.85
C GLU A 7 7.68 6.58 9.80
N PRO A 8 6.98 5.75 10.59
CA PRO A 8 7.61 4.90 11.61
C PRO A 8 8.45 3.81 10.97
N SER A 9 9.76 4.04 10.86
CA SER A 9 10.73 3.05 10.40
C SER A 9 11.38 2.31 11.57
N GLY A 10 11.27 2.84 12.78
CA GLY A 10 12.09 2.50 13.92
C GLY A 10 13.36 3.36 13.96
N ALA A 11 13.82 3.74 15.16
CA ALA A 11 14.97 4.65 15.34
C ALA A 11 16.31 4.13 14.77
N ASP A 12 16.41 2.85 14.43
CA ASP A 12 17.60 2.17 13.94
C ASP A 12 17.43 1.57 12.53
N ALA A 13 16.38 1.99 11.80
CA ALA A 13 16.12 1.54 10.45
C ALA A 13 15.63 2.66 9.54
N LEU A 14 15.87 2.49 8.24
CA LEU A 14 15.37 3.37 7.18
C LEU A 14 14.36 2.60 6.32
N THR A 15 13.24 3.22 6.00
CA THR A 15 12.35 2.71 4.97
C THR A 15 12.77 3.30 3.63
N LEU A 16 13.03 2.43 2.65
CA LEU A 16 13.51 2.79 1.32
C LEU A 16 12.42 2.71 0.25
N GLY A 17 11.24 2.22 0.61
CA GLY A 17 10.19 2.02 -0.36
C GLY A 17 8.87 1.65 0.27
N TYR A 18 7.82 1.94 -0.48
CA TYR A 18 6.43 1.65 -0.18
C TYR A 18 5.77 1.09 -1.42
N LYS A 19 4.85 0.15 -1.21
CA LYS A 19 4.00 -0.35 -2.29
C LYS A 19 3.10 0.77 -2.80
N GLY A 20 2.76 0.70 -4.08
CA GLY A 20 1.75 1.56 -4.68
C GLY A 20 0.36 1.20 -4.18
N ARG A 21 -0.64 1.92 -4.67
CA ARG A 21 -2.04 1.70 -4.34
C ARG A 21 -2.93 1.95 -5.54
N VAL A 22 -4.06 1.23 -5.61
CA VAL A 22 -5.26 1.69 -6.29
C VAL A 22 -6.49 1.21 -5.51
N LEU A 23 -7.55 2.01 -5.49
CA LEU A 23 -8.85 1.60 -4.99
C LEU A 23 -9.79 1.31 -6.15
N LEU A 24 -10.66 0.31 -5.97
CA LEU A 24 -11.74 -0.03 -6.88
C LEU A 24 -13.07 0.02 -6.12
N ASP A 25 -14.03 0.76 -6.67
CA ASP A 25 -15.42 0.68 -6.24
C ASP A 25 -16.23 -0.03 -7.32
N TYR A 26 -16.89 -1.12 -6.92
CA TYR A 26 -17.74 -1.95 -7.75
C TYR A 26 -19.18 -1.81 -7.31
N ARG A 27 -20.11 -1.63 -8.25
CA ARG A 27 -21.54 -1.50 -7.98
C ARG A 27 -22.36 -2.25 -9.01
N LEU A 28 -23.12 -3.24 -8.56
CA LEU A 28 -24.09 -3.95 -9.37
C LEU A 28 -25.51 -3.68 -8.87
N ARG A 29 -26.42 -3.41 -9.80
CA ARG A 29 -27.87 -3.40 -9.58
C ARG A 29 -28.51 -4.36 -10.55
N GLN A 30 -29.46 -5.16 -10.08
CA GLN A 30 -30.24 -6.05 -10.93
C GLN A 30 -31.69 -6.14 -10.44
N PRO A 31 -32.64 -6.52 -11.30
CA PRO A 31 -33.98 -6.85 -10.86
C PRO A 31 -33.96 -7.94 -9.78
N ALA A 32 -34.78 -7.79 -8.75
CA ALA A 32 -34.91 -8.78 -7.69
C ALA A 32 -35.41 -10.11 -8.28
N GLY A 33 -34.68 -11.19 -8.01
CA GLY A 33 -35.09 -12.54 -8.35
C GLY A 33 -35.79 -13.22 -7.17
N HIS A 34 -36.68 -14.19 -7.44
CA HIS A 34 -37.05 -15.14 -6.39
C HIS A 34 -35.77 -15.80 -5.88
N SER A 35 -35.56 -15.88 -4.57
CA SER A 35 -34.35 -16.48 -3.98
C SER A 35 -34.14 -17.96 -4.33
N ALA A 36 -35.18 -18.64 -4.82
CA ALA A 36 -35.13 -20.02 -5.34
C ALA A 36 -35.20 -20.09 -6.89
N GLY A 37 -35.09 -18.96 -7.58
CA GLY A 37 -35.10 -18.86 -9.04
C GLY A 37 -33.73 -19.07 -9.68
N PRO A 38 -33.64 -19.08 -11.02
CA PRO A 38 -32.40 -19.34 -11.75
C PRO A 38 -31.42 -18.15 -11.79
N LEU A 39 -31.83 -16.96 -11.31
CA LEU A 39 -30.99 -15.76 -11.30
C LEU A 39 -30.03 -15.81 -10.12
N THR A 40 -28.73 -15.69 -10.40
CA THR A 40 -27.72 -15.49 -9.37
C THR A 40 -27.97 -14.18 -8.62
N GLY A 41 -27.95 -14.20 -7.29
CA GLY A 41 -28.16 -13.00 -6.48
C GLY A 41 -27.04 -11.98 -6.65
N ALA A 42 -27.36 -10.69 -6.53
CA ALA A 42 -26.37 -9.61 -6.63
C ALA A 42 -25.17 -9.81 -5.69
N PRO A 43 -25.34 -10.22 -4.41
CA PRO A 43 -24.21 -10.46 -3.50
C PRO A 43 -23.27 -11.56 -4.00
N GLU A 44 -23.81 -12.65 -4.57
CA GLU A 44 -23.03 -13.75 -5.12
C GLU A 44 -22.20 -13.31 -6.33
N ILE A 45 -22.76 -12.44 -7.18
CA ILE A 45 -22.03 -11.86 -8.31
C ILE A 45 -20.89 -10.96 -7.80
N GLY A 46 -21.13 -10.14 -6.79
CA GLY A 46 -20.10 -9.31 -6.15
C GLY A 46 -18.97 -10.16 -5.53
N VAL A 47 -19.32 -11.26 -4.84
CA VAL A 47 -18.34 -12.22 -4.29
C VAL A 47 -17.53 -12.89 -5.40
N ARG A 48 -18.17 -13.25 -6.52
CA ARG A 48 -17.48 -13.81 -7.69
C ARG A 48 -16.47 -12.82 -8.28
N PHE A 49 -16.85 -11.55 -8.41
CA PHE A 49 -15.94 -10.50 -8.87
C PHE A 49 -14.73 -10.35 -7.94
N TRP A 50 -14.96 -10.37 -6.62
CA TRP A 50 -13.87 -10.37 -5.64
C TRP A 50 -12.93 -11.57 -5.81
N HIS A 51 -13.48 -12.78 -5.98
CA HIS A 51 -12.66 -13.98 -6.22
C HIS A 51 -11.83 -13.93 -7.51
N GLN A 52 -12.33 -13.28 -8.57
CA GLN A 52 -11.55 -13.07 -9.78
C GLN A 52 -10.34 -12.16 -9.52
N ILE A 53 -10.50 -11.10 -8.71
CA ILE A 53 -9.38 -10.24 -8.30
C ILE A 53 -8.37 -11.03 -7.46
N GLN A 54 -8.83 -11.85 -6.50
CA GLN A 54 -7.94 -12.69 -5.70
C GLN A 54 -7.16 -13.66 -6.58
N SER A 55 -7.84 -14.36 -7.49
CA SER A 55 -7.21 -15.34 -8.39
C SER A 55 -6.17 -14.68 -9.30
N TYR A 56 -6.44 -13.46 -9.77
CA TYR A 56 -5.45 -12.70 -10.54
C TYR A 56 -4.21 -12.34 -9.71
N ALA A 57 -4.41 -11.91 -8.47
CA ALA A 57 -3.30 -11.62 -7.56
C ALA A 57 -2.50 -12.87 -7.24
N ASP A 58 -3.15 -14.00 -6.96
CA ASP A 58 -2.48 -15.28 -6.70
C ASP A 58 -1.60 -15.70 -7.87
N ASN A 59 -2.13 -15.63 -9.10
CA ASN A 59 -1.37 -15.92 -10.31
C ASN A 59 -0.21 -14.94 -10.53
N PHE A 60 -0.41 -13.64 -10.29
CA PHE A 60 0.67 -12.66 -10.36
C PHE A 60 1.76 -12.94 -9.32
N ASN A 61 1.36 -13.40 -8.13
CA ASN A 61 2.26 -13.64 -7.01
C ASN A 61 3.05 -14.95 -7.13
N GLU A 62 2.78 -15.80 -8.13
CA GLU A 62 3.55 -17.01 -8.37
C GLU A 62 5.04 -16.67 -8.58
N GLY A 63 5.90 -17.24 -7.74
CA GLY A 63 7.34 -16.98 -7.78
C GLY A 63 7.81 -15.73 -6.99
N HIS A 64 6.90 -14.93 -6.46
CA HIS A 64 7.23 -13.79 -5.60
C HIS A 64 7.25 -14.21 -4.12
N GLU A 65 8.43 -14.40 -3.54
CA GLU A 65 8.56 -14.81 -2.12
C GLU A 65 8.27 -13.67 -1.13
N LYS A 66 8.59 -12.42 -1.50
CA LYS A 66 8.49 -11.27 -0.59
C LYS A 66 7.18 -10.54 -0.80
N LEU A 67 6.49 -10.21 0.29
CA LEU A 67 5.26 -9.41 0.27
C LEU A 67 5.40 -8.07 -0.47
N PHE A 68 6.59 -7.46 -0.45
CA PHE A 68 6.83 -6.20 -1.17
C PHE A 68 6.76 -6.36 -2.70
N ASP A 69 7.00 -7.56 -3.20
CA ASP A 69 7.01 -7.88 -4.63
C ASP A 69 5.65 -8.50 -5.08
N GLN A 70 4.69 -8.68 -4.17
CA GLN A 70 3.39 -9.30 -4.46
C GLN A 70 2.25 -8.29 -4.69
N LEU A 71 1.28 -8.55 -5.56
CA LEU A 71 0.00 -7.84 -5.58
C LEU A 71 -0.84 -8.24 -4.36
N LEU A 72 -1.22 -7.28 -3.51
CA LEU A 72 -1.99 -7.55 -2.29
C LEU A 72 -3.39 -6.93 -2.37
N PRO A 73 -4.42 -7.71 -2.75
CA PRO A 73 -5.81 -7.26 -2.72
C PRO A 73 -6.39 -7.32 -1.30
N SER A 74 -7.32 -6.42 -1.00
CA SER A 74 -8.06 -6.39 0.26
C SER A 74 -9.49 -5.94 0.03
N LEU A 75 -10.46 -6.75 0.43
CA LEU A 75 -11.86 -6.36 0.45
C LEU A 75 -12.09 -5.46 1.68
N ARG A 76 -12.35 -4.18 1.44
CA ARG A 76 -12.47 -3.16 2.50
C ARG A 76 -13.90 -3.05 3.01
N GLN A 77 -14.87 -3.13 2.10
CA GLN A 77 -16.29 -3.08 2.40
C GLN A 77 -17.06 -3.96 1.42
N ILE A 78 -18.12 -4.59 1.91
CA ILE A 78 -19.14 -5.26 1.11
C ILE A 78 -20.50 -4.95 1.71
N HIS A 79 -21.39 -4.40 0.90
CA HIS A 79 -22.74 -4.05 1.28
C HIS A 79 -23.70 -4.62 0.26
N SER A 80 -24.74 -5.29 0.73
CA SER A 80 -25.85 -5.74 -0.10
C SER A 80 -27.16 -5.21 0.45
N SER A 81 -28.06 -4.82 -0.45
CA SER A 81 -29.38 -4.31 -0.10
C SER A 81 -30.40 -4.75 -1.16
N SER A 82 -31.68 -4.69 -0.78
CA SER A 82 -32.80 -4.91 -1.68
C SER A 82 -33.96 -4.02 -1.24
N ASP A 83 -34.67 -3.44 -2.20
CA ASP A 83 -35.93 -2.73 -1.97
C ASP A 83 -37.16 -3.62 -2.28
N GLY A 84 -36.93 -4.89 -2.60
CA GLY A 84 -37.96 -5.85 -3.01
C GLY A 84 -38.23 -5.89 -4.51
N LEU A 85 -37.73 -4.92 -5.28
CA LEU A 85 -37.80 -4.88 -6.75
C LEU A 85 -36.42 -4.91 -7.41
N THR A 86 -35.41 -4.38 -6.74
CA THR A 86 -34.02 -4.29 -7.19
C THR A 86 -33.09 -4.76 -6.08
N ASP A 87 -32.19 -5.66 -6.44
CA ASP A 87 -31.08 -6.06 -5.58
C ASP A 87 -29.82 -5.27 -5.95
N GLU A 88 -29.06 -4.88 -4.94
CA GLU A 88 -27.80 -4.14 -5.09
C GLU A 88 -26.68 -4.81 -4.30
N VAL A 89 -25.47 -4.78 -4.86
CA VAL A 89 -24.24 -5.02 -4.11
C VAL A 89 -23.20 -3.94 -4.43
N VAL A 90 -22.51 -3.46 -3.40
CA VAL A 90 -21.41 -2.50 -3.48
C VAL A 90 -20.18 -3.08 -2.79
N LEU A 91 -19.04 -3.04 -3.46
CA LEU A 91 -17.75 -3.46 -2.91
C LEU A 91 -16.75 -2.31 -3.03
N THR A 92 -15.96 -2.11 -1.98
CA THR A 92 -14.75 -1.28 -2.03
C THR A 92 -13.55 -2.19 -1.83
N ILE A 93 -12.63 -2.17 -2.79
CA ILE A 93 -11.47 -3.05 -2.85
C ILE A 93 -10.21 -2.20 -2.92
N GLY A 94 -9.24 -2.48 -2.05
CA GLY A 94 -7.92 -1.86 -2.10
C GLY A 94 -6.87 -2.82 -2.59
N LEU A 95 -6.01 -2.37 -3.49
CA LEU A 95 -4.87 -3.12 -4.02
C LEU A 95 -3.58 -2.42 -3.60
N ARG A 96 -2.63 -3.15 -3.00
CA ARG A 96 -1.24 -2.68 -2.84
C ARG A 96 -0.40 -3.22 -3.99
N LEU A 97 0.27 -2.32 -4.69
CA LEU A 97 0.94 -2.59 -5.96
C LEU A 97 2.45 -2.77 -5.74
N PRO A 98 3.06 -3.87 -6.19
CA PRO A 98 4.51 -3.98 -6.22
C PRO A 98 5.13 -3.12 -7.35
N PRO A 99 6.44 -2.85 -7.32
CA PRO A 99 7.09 -1.95 -8.30
C PRO A 99 7.01 -2.38 -9.76
N ASP A 100 6.89 -3.67 -10.03
CA ASP A 100 6.81 -4.27 -11.37
C ASP A 100 5.36 -4.41 -11.88
N PHE A 101 4.37 -4.02 -11.08
CA PHE A 101 2.98 -4.15 -11.45
C PHE A 101 2.52 -3.08 -12.44
N GLN A 102 1.90 -3.52 -13.53
CA GLN A 102 1.25 -2.62 -14.50
C GLN A 102 -0.25 -2.56 -14.25
N PRO A 103 -0.81 -1.41 -13.83
CA PRO A 103 -2.23 -1.32 -13.48
C PRO A 103 -3.16 -1.43 -14.69
N GLU A 104 -2.82 -0.86 -15.84
CA GLU A 104 -3.75 -0.78 -16.99
C GLU A 104 -4.22 -2.13 -17.55
N PRO A 105 -3.33 -3.13 -17.76
CA PRO A 105 -3.77 -4.47 -18.18
C PRO A 105 -4.73 -5.10 -17.18
N PHE A 106 -4.43 -4.98 -15.88
CA PHE A 106 -5.29 -5.48 -14.81
C PHE A 106 -6.65 -4.76 -14.78
N LEU A 107 -6.66 -3.43 -14.83
CA LEU A 107 -7.90 -2.63 -14.80
C LEU A 107 -8.78 -2.92 -16.01
N THR A 108 -8.18 -3.14 -17.19
CA THR A 108 -8.90 -3.56 -18.39
C THR A 108 -9.58 -4.91 -18.19
N GLN A 109 -8.88 -5.88 -17.60
CA GLN A 109 -9.43 -7.18 -17.30
C GLN A 109 -10.50 -7.13 -16.20
N ALA A 110 -10.28 -6.35 -15.15
CA ALA A 110 -11.23 -6.15 -14.06
C ALA A 110 -12.54 -5.53 -14.55
N ARG A 111 -12.49 -4.56 -15.47
CA ARG A 111 -13.70 -3.99 -16.10
C ARG A 111 -14.52 -5.04 -16.84
N ARG A 112 -13.87 -5.99 -17.54
CA ARG A 112 -14.58 -7.09 -18.23
C ARG A 112 -15.23 -8.06 -17.26
N TRP A 113 -14.57 -8.37 -16.15
CA TRP A 113 -15.15 -9.21 -15.10
C TRP A 113 -16.31 -8.52 -14.39
N ALA A 114 -16.28 -7.19 -14.32
CA ALA A 114 -17.31 -6.43 -13.63
C ALA A 114 -18.64 -6.42 -14.39
N GLU A 115 -18.64 -6.53 -15.72
CA GLU A 115 -19.86 -6.46 -16.54
C GLU A 115 -20.96 -7.42 -16.04
N PRO A 116 -22.21 -6.94 -15.85
CA PRO A 116 -22.75 -5.64 -16.25
C PRO A 116 -22.63 -4.51 -15.20
N ALA A 117 -21.87 -4.70 -14.13
CA ALA A 117 -21.71 -3.73 -13.04
C ALA A 117 -20.86 -2.52 -13.45
N GLU A 118 -21.00 -1.44 -12.68
CA GLU A 118 -20.11 -0.27 -12.75
C GLU A 118 -18.82 -0.55 -11.94
N LEU A 119 -17.67 -0.21 -12.51
CA LEU A 119 -16.37 -0.31 -11.85
C LEU A 119 -15.58 1.00 -12.00
N THR A 120 -15.27 1.64 -10.88
CA THR A 120 -14.47 2.87 -10.83
C THR A 120 -13.14 2.61 -10.15
N ALA A 121 -12.04 2.99 -10.79
CA ALA A 121 -10.70 2.94 -10.21
C ALA A 121 -10.24 4.36 -9.84
N TYR A 122 -9.68 4.54 -8.66
CA TYR A 122 -9.25 5.85 -8.14
C TYR A 122 -8.12 5.72 -7.11
N ALA A 123 -7.58 6.86 -6.67
CA ALA A 123 -6.47 6.94 -5.71
C ALA A 123 -5.27 6.06 -6.12
N TYR A 124 -4.90 6.14 -7.40
CA TYR A 124 -3.74 5.46 -7.93
C TYR A 124 -2.46 6.16 -7.45
N GLU A 125 -1.57 5.39 -6.84
CA GLU A 125 -0.23 5.82 -6.48
C GLU A 125 0.77 4.75 -6.94
N PRO A 126 1.83 5.10 -7.68
CA PRO A 126 2.84 4.13 -8.10
C PRO A 126 3.64 3.63 -6.89
N ALA A 127 4.16 2.40 -6.98
CA ALA A 127 5.12 1.92 -6.00
C ALA A 127 6.43 2.71 -6.10
N TYR A 128 7.14 2.83 -4.98
CA TYR A 128 8.47 3.42 -4.96
C TYR A 128 9.45 2.52 -4.23
N ALA A 129 10.63 2.34 -4.81
CA ALA A 129 11.77 1.69 -4.18
C ALA A 129 13.04 2.46 -4.53
N GLY A 130 13.59 3.15 -3.54
CA GLY A 130 14.80 3.97 -3.69
C GLY A 130 16.08 3.14 -3.64
N ASP A 131 17.13 3.65 -4.29
CA ASP A 131 18.45 3.04 -4.29
C ASP A 131 19.09 3.09 -2.89
N ARG A 132 19.60 1.95 -2.43
CA ARG A 132 20.39 1.79 -1.19
C ARG A 132 21.70 2.58 -1.19
N GLN A 133 22.18 2.97 -2.37
CA GLN A 133 23.42 3.71 -2.49
C GLN A 133 23.22 5.21 -2.50
N ASN A 134 21.99 5.74 -2.40
CA ASN A 134 21.77 7.18 -2.49
C ASN A 134 22.43 7.97 -1.34
N GLN A 135 22.67 9.27 -1.55
CA GLN A 135 23.41 10.12 -0.61
C GLN A 135 22.77 10.18 0.79
N LEU A 136 21.45 10.17 0.85
CA LEU A 136 20.70 10.23 2.11
C LEU A 136 20.88 8.92 2.90
N VAL A 137 20.78 7.77 2.23
CA VAL A 137 21.04 6.45 2.84
C VAL A 137 22.47 6.35 3.37
N ARG A 138 23.45 6.86 2.60
CA ARG A 138 24.86 6.90 3.03
C ARG A 138 25.06 7.77 4.27
N ALA A 139 24.38 8.92 4.37
CA ALA A 139 24.47 9.81 5.53
C ALA A 139 23.94 9.15 6.82
N PHE A 140 22.78 8.50 6.75
CA PHE A 140 22.25 7.68 7.86
C PHE A 140 23.20 6.53 8.23
N ALA A 141 23.68 5.78 7.23
CA ALA A 141 24.57 4.66 7.47
C ALA A 141 25.90 5.09 8.14
N ALA A 142 26.46 6.24 7.74
CA ALA A 142 27.65 6.81 8.37
C ALA A 142 27.38 7.19 9.83
N ALA A 143 26.28 7.91 10.10
CA ALA A 143 25.91 8.31 11.46
C ALA A 143 25.70 7.10 12.40
N TRP A 144 25.09 6.02 11.90
CA TRP A 144 24.91 4.79 12.68
C TRP A 144 26.23 4.05 12.92
N ARG A 145 27.10 3.95 11.91
CA ARG A 145 28.41 3.29 12.06
C ARG A 145 29.31 4.01 13.05
N GLU A 146 29.27 5.34 13.12
CA GLU A 146 29.99 6.15 14.14
C GLU A 146 29.55 5.82 15.58
N GLN A 147 28.34 5.27 15.74
CA GLN A 147 27.81 4.79 17.02
C GLN A 147 28.00 3.28 17.22
N GLY A 148 28.70 2.59 16.32
CA GLY A 148 28.82 1.13 16.33
C GLY A 148 27.54 0.38 15.96
N LEU A 149 26.52 1.07 15.43
CA LEU A 149 25.24 0.49 15.04
C LEU A 149 25.29 -0.06 13.61
N ARG A 150 24.50 -1.10 13.35
CA ARG A 150 24.35 -1.68 12.00
C ARG A 150 23.13 -1.06 11.29
N PRO A 151 23.30 -0.46 10.10
CA PRO A 151 22.17 0.04 9.33
C PRO A 151 21.15 -1.05 9.01
N ARG A 152 19.87 -0.77 9.23
CA ARG A 152 18.76 -1.63 8.81
C ARG A 152 17.91 -0.93 7.76
N TYR A 153 17.45 -1.69 6.78
CA TYR A 153 16.65 -1.18 5.67
C TYR A 153 15.34 -1.96 5.56
N LYS A 154 14.26 -1.23 5.37
CA LYS A 154 12.90 -1.76 5.26
C LYS A 154 12.28 -1.38 3.92
N LEU A 155 11.43 -2.26 3.44
CA LEU A 155 10.47 -1.99 2.38
C LEU A 155 9.10 -2.27 2.99
N LYS A 156 8.19 -1.29 2.94
CA LYS A 156 6.90 -1.37 3.61
C LYS A 156 5.78 -1.71 2.64
N THR A 157 4.81 -2.50 3.10
CA THR A 157 3.66 -2.95 2.31
C THR A 157 2.54 -1.91 2.22
N GLY A 158 2.59 -0.86 3.04
CA GLY A 158 1.72 0.31 2.94
C GLY A 158 2.07 1.24 1.77
N THR A 159 1.43 2.39 1.75
CA THR A 159 1.67 3.51 0.83
C THR A 159 1.76 4.77 1.68
N ALA A 160 2.65 5.69 1.34
CA ALA A 160 2.89 6.93 2.08
C ALA A 160 3.08 8.10 1.09
N ASP A 161 3.22 9.32 1.61
CA ASP A 161 3.53 10.50 0.78
C ASP A 161 4.82 10.33 -0.03
N MET A 162 5.72 9.42 0.38
CA MET A 162 6.87 8.98 -0.42
C MET A 162 6.46 8.62 -1.84
N ASN A 163 5.35 7.89 -2.02
CA ASN A 163 4.86 7.45 -3.33
C ASN A 163 4.49 8.63 -4.22
N VAL A 164 3.87 9.65 -3.62
CA VAL A 164 3.40 10.86 -4.30
C VAL A 164 4.58 11.73 -4.71
N VAL A 165 5.42 12.11 -3.74
CA VAL A 165 6.48 13.10 -3.99
C VAL A 165 7.64 12.54 -4.80
N ALA A 166 7.88 11.22 -4.77
CA ALA A 166 8.94 10.60 -5.56
C ALA A 166 8.70 10.67 -7.08
N GLN A 167 7.47 10.92 -7.52
CA GLN A 167 7.17 11.13 -8.95
C GLN A 167 7.44 12.56 -9.41
N ILE A 168 7.57 13.49 -8.47
CA ILE A 168 7.62 14.93 -8.72
C ILE A 168 9.01 15.49 -8.42
N TRP A 169 9.62 15.02 -7.33
CA TRP A 169 10.90 15.52 -6.85
C TRP A 169 12.04 14.60 -7.29
N ASP A 170 12.89 15.12 -8.16
CA ASP A 170 14.13 14.46 -8.56
C ASP A 170 15.22 14.64 -7.47
N CYS A 171 15.05 13.93 -6.37
CA CYS A 171 16.01 13.96 -5.25
C CYS A 171 16.05 12.63 -4.48
N PRO A 172 17.12 12.34 -3.72
CA PRO A 172 17.13 11.19 -2.83
C PRO A 172 16.04 11.29 -1.76
N ILE A 173 15.22 10.25 -1.66
CA ILE A 173 14.10 10.16 -0.71
C ILE A 173 14.28 8.93 0.18
N VAL A 174 14.06 9.09 1.48
CA VAL A 174 13.92 7.99 2.45
C VAL A 174 12.76 8.28 3.41
N ALA A 175 12.28 7.26 4.11
CA ALA A 175 11.34 7.41 5.20
C ALA A 175 12.02 7.05 6.51
N TYR A 176 11.87 7.93 7.51
CA TYR A 176 12.48 7.77 8.81
C TYR A 176 11.60 8.33 9.93
N GLY A 177 11.48 7.58 11.01
CA GLY A 177 10.75 7.98 12.20
C GLY A 177 10.80 6.91 13.28
N PRO A 178 10.70 7.28 14.57
CA PRO A 178 10.57 6.30 15.65
C PRO A 178 9.23 5.55 15.54
N GLY A 179 9.14 4.40 16.20
CA GLY A 179 7.90 3.66 16.36
C GLY A 179 7.83 2.42 15.47
N ASP A 180 6.91 1.53 15.83
CA ASP A 180 6.61 0.30 15.11
C ASP A 180 5.37 0.50 14.23
N SER A 181 5.53 0.39 12.92
CA SER A 181 4.43 0.50 11.96
C SER A 181 3.37 -0.61 12.10
N GLN A 182 3.62 -1.66 12.89
CA GLN A 182 2.58 -2.65 13.20
C GLN A 182 1.49 -2.08 14.13
N LEU A 183 1.77 -0.97 14.81
CA LEU A 183 0.82 -0.28 15.69
C LEU A 183 -0.03 0.76 14.96
N ASP A 184 0.27 1.05 13.70
CA ASP A 184 -0.48 2.01 12.88
C ASP A 184 -1.98 1.65 12.89
N HIS A 185 -2.83 2.61 13.29
CA HIS A 185 -4.29 2.45 13.38
C HIS A 185 -4.78 1.39 14.36
N THR A 186 -3.94 0.98 15.32
CA THR A 186 -4.38 0.11 16.42
C THR A 186 -5.00 0.94 17.55
N PRO A 187 -5.96 0.40 18.33
CA PRO A 187 -6.53 1.11 19.48
C PRO A 187 -5.50 1.48 20.56
N ASP A 188 -4.41 0.71 20.64
CA ASP A 188 -3.33 0.87 21.61
C ASP A 188 -2.05 1.40 20.95
N GLU A 189 -2.16 2.33 20.01
CA GLU A 189 -1.02 2.96 19.34
C GLU A 189 -0.12 3.69 20.36
N HIS A 190 1.14 3.26 20.48
CA HIS A 190 2.12 3.84 21.40
C HIS A 190 3.54 3.69 20.88
N LEU A 191 4.49 4.43 21.45
CA LEU A 191 5.92 4.20 21.26
C LEU A 191 6.71 4.43 22.55
N PRO A 192 7.85 3.75 22.73
CA PRO A 192 8.75 4.03 23.84
C PRO A 192 9.35 5.45 23.74
N LEU A 193 9.27 6.23 24.81
CA LEU A 193 9.88 7.58 24.83
C LEU A 193 11.39 7.53 24.58
N ALA A 194 12.08 6.50 25.06
CA ALA A 194 13.49 6.31 24.78
C ALA A 194 13.78 6.19 23.27
N GLU A 195 12.89 5.54 22.52
CA GLU A 195 13.01 5.42 21.06
C GLU A 195 12.75 6.76 20.37
N TYR A 196 11.71 7.50 20.82
CA TYR A 196 11.43 8.84 20.34
C TYR A 196 12.65 9.76 20.45
N HIS A 197 13.27 9.81 21.64
CA HIS A 197 14.48 10.59 21.88
C HIS A 197 15.66 10.08 21.03
N ALA A 198 15.85 8.76 20.91
CA ALA A 198 16.90 8.19 20.08
C ALA A 198 16.75 8.63 18.62
N ALA A 199 15.52 8.64 18.08
CA ALA A 199 15.27 9.01 16.70
C ALA A 199 15.61 10.48 16.41
N ILE A 200 15.28 11.39 17.34
CA ILE A 200 15.69 12.80 17.26
C ILE A 200 17.21 12.91 17.20
N GLN A 201 17.92 12.19 18.07
CA GLN A 201 19.39 12.22 18.10
C GLN A 201 20.01 11.70 16.80
N GLN A 202 19.39 10.72 16.12
CA GLN A 202 19.86 10.30 14.79
C GLN A 202 19.69 11.42 13.76
N LEU A 203 18.53 12.08 13.69
CA LEU A 203 18.33 13.19 12.76
C LEU A 203 19.32 14.34 12.99
N VAL A 204 19.56 14.70 14.25
CA VAL A 204 20.56 15.73 14.62
C VAL A 204 21.96 15.37 14.12
N ARG A 205 22.33 14.07 14.10
CA ARG A 205 23.63 13.61 13.59
C ARG A 205 23.68 13.53 12.06
N VAL A 206 22.57 13.19 11.42
CA VAL A 206 22.50 12.97 9.97
C VAL A 206 22.44 14.28 9.20
N LEU A 207 21.59 15.22 9.62
CA LEU A 207 21.33 16.45 8.86
C LEU A 207 22.59 17.29 8.57
N PRO A 208 23.56 17.46 9.49
CA PRO A 208 24.80 18.16 9.19
C PRO A 208 25.66 17.50 8.10
N LYS A 209 25.57 16.16 7.96
CA LYS A 209 26.31 15.40 6.94
C LYS A 209 25.77 15.60 5.52
N LEU A 210 24.59 16.22 5.38
CA LEU A 210 23.96 16.53 4.09
C LEU A 210 24.32 17.93 3.57
N ARG A 211 25.00 18.77 4.38
CA ARG A 211 25.39 20.13 4.02
C ARG A 211 26.76 20.22 3.33
N GLY A 212 27.34 19.07 2.94
CA GLY A 212 28.64 18.96 2.28
C GLY A 212 28.51 18.61 0.81
#